data_AF-X1BGI9-F1
#
_entry.id   AF-X1BGI9-F1
#
_cell.length_a   1.000
_cell.length_b   1.000
_cell.length_c   1.000
_cell.angle_alpha   90.00
_cell.angle_beta   90.00
_cell.angle_gamma   90.00
#
_symmetry.space_group_name_H-M   'P 1'
#
loop_
_entity.id
_entity.type
_entity.pdbx_description
1 polymer ?
#
loop_
_entity_poly.entity_id
_entity_poly.type
_entity_poly.pdbx_seq_one_letter_code
_entity_poly.pdbx_strand_id
1 'polypeptide(L)'
;MFSNKDIGIEKENLIVIPVRGQTSRQYETIKEELKTISGIEDISASSSYLGNFQQRRGYFIEGYSRNDMWMILNLQVDYNYLEMMKVDFMDGRNFLDQSIADSNSVIINE
;
A
#
# COMPACT_ATOMS: atom_id res chain seq x y z
N MET A 1 -7.29 -5.25 -24.10
CA MET A 1 -7.60 -3.85 -24.47
C MET A 1 -7.71 -3.03 -23.20
N PHE A 2 -6.57 -2.71 -22.57
CA PHE A 2 -6.47 -1.78 -21.45
C PHE A 2 -5.12 -1.04 -21.56
N SER A 3 -4.91 -0.38 -22.70
CA SER A 3 -3.81 0.58 -22.84
C SER A 3 -4.31 1.95 -22.44
N ASN A 4 -3.61 2.59 -21.51
CA ASN A 4 -3.60 4.02 -21.28
C ASN A 4 -4.87 4.62 -20.65
N LYS A 5 -5.34 4.05 -19.54
CA LYS A 5 -5.98 4.89 -18.53
C LYS A 5 -4.87 5.46 -17.66
N ASP A 6 -4.69 6.78 -17.71
CA ASP A 6 -3.88 7.51 -16.75
C ASP A 6 -4.53 7.35 -15.37
N ILE A 7 -3.88 6.62 -14.49
CA ILE A 7 -4.36 6.32 -13.13
C ILE A 7 -3.59 7.12 -12.08
N GLY A 8 -2.79 8.12 -12.50
CA GLY A 8 -1.99 8.94 -11.60
C GLY A 8 -0.84 8.18 -10.94
N ILE A 9 -0.35 7.10 -11.56
CA ILE A 9 0.71 6.25 -11.05
C ILE A 9 1.81 6.15 -12.11
N GLU A 10 3.01 6.62 -11.77
CA GLU A 10 4.21 6.51 -12.60
C GLU A 10 4.65 5.04 -12.67
N LYS A 11 4.59 4.45 -13.87
CA LYS A 11 4.96 3.04 -14.09
C LYS A 11 6.38 2.90 -14.59
N GLU A 12 6.98 3.98 -15.09
CA GLU A 12 8.40 4.00 -15.41
C GLU A 12 9.21 3.70 -14.14
N ASN A 13 10.17 2.78 -14.24
CA ASN A 13 11.08 2.36 -13.16
C ASN A 13 10.46 1.60 -11.97
N LEU A 14 9.21 1.13 -12.07
CA LEU A 14 8.60 0.26 -11.05
C LEU A 14 8.74 -1.23 -11.40
N ILE A 15 9.27 -2.02 -10.47
CA ILE A 15 9.30 -3.49 -10.57
C ILE A 15 8.43 -4.08 -9.46
N VAL A 16 7.44 -4.90 -9.84
CA VAL A 16 6.58 -5.61 -8.90
C VAL A 16 6.98 -7.08 -8.83
N ILE A 17 7.40 -7.54 -7.66
CA ILE A 17 7.78 -8.93 -7.43
C ILE A 17 6.69 -9.60 -6.56
N PRO A 18 5.95 -10.59 -7.08
CA PRO A 18 4.95 -11.30 -6.28
C PRO A 18 5.63 -12.22 -5.27
N VAL A 19 5.53 -11.88 -3.98
CA VAL A 19 6.10 -12.69 -2.89
C VAL A 19 5.01 -13.55 -2.26
N ARG A 20 5.29 -14.85 -2.02
CA ARG A 20 4.35 -15.81 -1.40
C ARG A 20 5.05 -16.70 -0.38
N GLY A 21 4.29 -17.20 0.59
CA GLY A 21 4.77 -18.21 1.53
C GLY A 21 5.91 -17.70 2.44
N GLN A 22 6.91 -18.54 2.69
CA GLN A 22 8.00 -18.25 3.63
C GLN A 22 8.80 -16.98 3.29
N THR A 23 8.92 -16.65 2.01
CA THR A 23 9.62 -15.45 1.54
C THR A 23 9.02 -14.16 2.11
N SER A 24 7.70 -14.11 2.31
CA SER A 24 7.04 -12.95 2.94
C SER A 24 7.45 -12.73 4.40
N ARG A 25 7.84 -13.80 5.11
CA ARG A 25 8.30 -13.71 6.50
C ARG A 25 9.73 -13.17 6.63
N GLN A 26 10.46 -13.17 5.53
CA GLN A 26 11.84 -12.66 5.44
C GLN A 26 11.89 -11.30 4.74
N TYR A 27 10.74 -10.61 4.64
CA TYR A 27 10.62 -9.36 3.90
C TYR A 27 11.68 -8.33 4.32
N GLU A 28 11.86 -8.10 5.62
CA GLU A 28 12.84 -7.13 6.12
C GLU A 28 14.27 -7.48 5.68
N THR A 29 14.68 -8.74 5.77
CA THR A 29 16.01 -9.18 5.32
C THR A 29 16.18 -8.96 3.82
N ILE A 30 15.17 -9.33 3.02
CA ILE A 30 15.19 -9.14 1.56
C ILE A 30 15.26 -7.65 1.22
N LYS A 31 14.49 -6.81 1.93
CA LYS A 31 14.48 -5.36 1.76
C LYS A 31 15.88 -4.78 2.00
N GLU A 32 16.52 -5.15 3.10
CA GLU A 32 17.87 -4.67 3.43
C GLU A 32 18.93 -5.15 2.42
N GLU A 33 18.86 -6.39 1.94
CA GLU A 33 19.78 -6.90 0.91
C GLU A 33 19.60 -6.16 -0.42
N LEU A 34 18.35 -5.98 -0.88
CA LEU A 34 18.07 -5.30 -2.13
C LEU A 34 18.47 -3.82 -2.08
N LYS A 35 18.33 -3.13 -0.94
CA LYS A 35 18.81 -1.74 -0.76
C LYS A 35 20.31 -1.57 -1.01
N THR A 36 21.10 -2.65 -0.95
CA THR A 36 22.54 -2.59 -1.24
C THR A 36 22.88 -2.54 -2.74
N ILE A 37 21.91 -2.82 -3.61
CA ILE A 37 22.10 -2.87 -5.06
C ILE A 37 22.06 -1.46 -5.63
N SER A 38 23.18 -1.04 -6.25
CA SER A 38 23.24 0.24 -6.96
C SER A 38 22.20 0.31 -8.09
N GLY A 39 21.40 1.36 -8.10
CA GLY A 39 20.32 1.58 -9.06
C GLY A 39 18.92 1.26 -8.52
N ILE A 40 18.80 0.72 -7.31
CA ILE A 40 17.51 0.65 -6.59
C ILE A 40 17.34 1.95 -5.80
N GLU A 41 16.28 2.70 -6.12
CA GLU A 41 15.96 3.98 -5.45
C GLU A 41 15.23 3.77 -4.13
N ASP A 42 14.21 2.91 -4.12
CA ASP A 42 13.44 2.59 -2.91
C ASP A 42 12.78 1.20 -3.01
N ILE A 43 12.37 0.64 -1.87
CA ILE A 43 11.72 -0.66 -1.75
C ILE A 43 10.54 -0.57 -0.78
N SER A 44 9.38 -1.02 -1.23
CA SER A 44 8.16 -1.01 -0.43
C SER A 44 7.38 -2.32 -0.60
N ALA A 45 6.55 -2.68 0.37
CA ALA A 45 5.64 -3.81 0.30
C ALA A 45 4.18 -3.38 0.32
N SER A 46 3.34 -4.23 -0.27
CA SER A 46 1.90 -4.09 -0.24
C SER A 46 1.22 -5.45 -0.26
N SER A 47 0.04 -5.56 0.35
CA SER A 47 -0.74 -6.81 0.38
C SER A 47 -1.32 -7.18 -0.99
N SER A 48 -1.31 -6.25 -1.95
CA SER A 48 -1.63 -6.47 -3.35
C SER A 48 -1.04 -5.36 -4.22
N TYR A 49 -1.00 -5.56 -5.54
CA TYR A 49 -0.55 -4.52 -6.47
C TYR A 49 -1.75 -3.76 -7.08
N LEU A 50 -1.47 -2.53 -7.54
CA LEU A 50 -2.48 -1.64 -8.12
C LEU A 50 -3.10 -2.27 -9.38
N GLY A 51 -4.42 -2.25 -9.44
CA GLY A 51 -5.19 -2.94 -10.48
C GLY A 51 -5.61 -4.37 -10.12
N ASN A 52 -5.17 -4.90 -8.97
CA ASN A 52 -5.54 -6.23 -8.49
C ASN A 52 -5.96 -6.19 -7.00
N PHE A 53 -6.94 -5.37 -6.65
CA PHE A 53 -7.45 -5.33 -5.27
C PHE A 53 -8.32 -6.56 -4.98
N GLN A 54 -7.78 -7.50 -4.21
CA GLN A 54 -8.45 -8.77 -3.92
C GLN A 54 -9.15 -8.80 -2.55
N GLN A 55 -8.81 -7.88 -1.65
CA GLN A 55 -9.24 -7.93 -0.25
C GLN A 55 -10.25 -6.83 0.07
N ARG A 56 -11.41 -7.23 0.58
CA ARG A 56 -12.39 -6.34 1.22
C ARG A 56 -12.42 -6.67 2.71
N ARG A 57 -12.50 -5.64 3.55
CA ARG A 57 -12.74 -5.79 4.99
C ARG A 57 -14.05 -5.10 5.35
N GLY A 58 -14.71 -5.64 6.37
CA GLY A 58 -15.89 -5.03 6.96
C GLY A 58 -15.49 -3.89 7.88
N TYR A 59 -16.13 -2.73 7.70
CA TYR A 59 -15.99 -1.57 8.55
C TYR A 59 -17.38 -1.14 9.05
N PHE A 60 -17.42 -0.64 10.29
CA PHE A 60 -18.57 0.07 10.81
C PHE A 60 -18.22 1.55 10.82
N ILE A 61 -18.97 2.35 10.06
CA ILE A 61 -18.70 3.78 9.93
C ILE A 61 -19.39 4.51 11.07
N GLU A 62 -18.67 5.41 11.71
CA GLU A 62 -19.24 6.27 12.75
C GLU A 62 -20.41 7.09 12.18
N GLY A 63 -21.49 7.21 12.97
CA GLY A 63 -22.73 7.87 12.53
C GLY A 63 -23.71 6.95 11.79
N TYR A 64 -23.33 5.72 11.44
CA TYR A 64 -24.22 4.71 10.87
C TYR A 64 -24.60 3.63 11.89
N SER A 65 -25.63 2.84 11.56
CA SER A 65 -26.07 1.72 12.39
C SER A 65 -24.99 0.64 12.47
N ARG A 66 -24.85 -0.02 13.63
CA ARG A 66 -23.99 -1.21 13.77
C ARG A 66 -24.51 -2.44 13.04
N ASN A 67 -25.71 -2.38 12.48
CA ASN A 67 -26.22 -3.41 11.57
C ASN A 67 -25.77 -3.17 10.13
N ASP A 68 -25.19 -2.01 9.83
CA ASP A 68 -24.74 -1.63 8.48
C ASP A 68 -23.22 -1.81 8.40
N MET A 69 -22.78 -3.02 8.06
CA MET A 69 -21.36 -3.32 7.82
C MET A 69 -21.01 -3.02 6.35
N TRP A 70 -19.97 -2.21 6.14
CA TRP A 70 -19.53 -1.78 4.83
C TRP A 70 -18.32 -2.60 4.38
N MET A 71 -18.41 -3.24 3.22
CA MET A 71 -17.31 -4.03 2.65
C MET A 71 -16.40 -3.17 1.77
N ILE A 72 -15.37 -2.59 2.38
CA ILE A 72 -14.47 -1.63 1.75
C ILE A 72 -13.21 -2.36 1.26
N LEU A 73 -12.81 -2.08 0.02
CA LEU A 73 -11.52 -2.52 -0.52
C LEU A 73 -10.42 -1.80 0.26
N ASN A 74 -9.48 -2.57 0.82
CA ASN A 74 -8.32 -2.00 1.51
C ASN A 74 -7.03 -2.59 0.95
N LEU A 75 -5.98 -1.80 1.08
CA LEU A 75 -4.62 -2.17 0.79
C LEU A 75 -3.81 -1.94 2.06
N GLN A 76 -3.04 -2.94 2.47
CA GLN A 76 -2.04 -2.79 3.52
C GLN A 76 -0.70 -2.52 2.83
N VAL A 77 0.03 -1.53 3.32
CA VAL A 77 1.26 -1.03 2.68
C VAL A 77 2.28 -0.65 3.73
N ASP A 78 3.56 -0.63 3.35
CA ASP A 78 4.61 0.00 4.15
C ASP A 78 4.44 1.54 4.18
N TYR A 79 5.10 2.18 5.14
CA TYR A 79 5.02 3.63 5.32
C TYR A 79 5.47 4.44 4.08
N ASN A 80 6.48 3.94 3.35
CA ASN A 80 7.04 4.61 2.17
C ASN A 80 6.28 4.29 0.88
N TYR A 81 5.26 3.43 0.91
CA TYR A 81 4.57 3.01 -0.31
C TYR A 81 3.93 4.18 -1.06
N LEU A 82 3.19 5.03 -0.36
CA LEU A 82 2.50 6.16 -0.99
C LEU A 82 3.47 7.20 -1.53
N GLU A 83 4.63 7.37 -0.88
CA GLU A 83 5.72 8.22 -1.36
C GLU A 83 6.35 7.66 -2.64
N MET A 84 6.66 6.35 -2.67
CA MET A 84 7.14 5.66 -3.86
C MET A 84 6.15 5.74 -5.02
N MET A 85 4.84 5.68 -4.74
CA MET A 85 3.78 5.83 -5.74
C MET A 85 3.48 7.30 -6.09
N LYS A 86 4.17 8.26 -5.47
CA LYS A 86 4.00 9.72 -5.67
C LYS A 86 2.56 10.17 -5.46
N VAL A 87 1.92 9.68 -4.41
CA VAL A 87 0.55 10.05 -4.05
C VAL A 87 0.53 11.38 -3.32
N ASP A 88 -0.30 12.30 -3.80
CA ASP A 88 -0.56 13.59 -3.16
C ASP A 88 -1.62 13.49 -2.06
N PHE A 89 -1.46 14.28 -1.01
CA PHE A 89 -2.39 14.35 0.12
C PHE A 89 -3.17 15.67 0.10
N MET A 90 -4.50 15.58 0.03
CA MET A 90 -5.37 16.76 0.15
C MET A 90 -5.44 17.29 1.58
N ASP A 91 -5.40 16.38 2.56
CA ASP A 91 -5.39 16.68 3.99
C ASP A 91 -4.71 15.53 4.75
N GLY A 92 -4.27 15.81 5.98
CA GLY A 92 -3.61 14.84 6.85
C GLY A 92 -2.14 14.58 6.50
N ARG A 93 -1.68 13.34 6.72
CA ARG A 93 -0.29 12.92 6.50
C ARG A 93 -0.20 11.45 6.11
N ASN A 94 0.95 11.07 5.53
CA ASN A 94 1.32 9.68 5.32
C ASN A 94 1.60 8.95 6.66
N PHE A 95 1.69 7.63 6.59
CA PHE A 95 2.18 6.79 7.69
C PHE A 95 3.65 7.12 8.02
N LEU A 96 4.01 7.00 9.29
CA LEU A 96 5.36 7.21 9.80
C LEU A 96 6.01 5.86 10.13
N ASP A 97 7.29 5.74 9.81
CA ASP A 97 8.07 4.55 10.18
C ASP A 97 8.04 4.33 11.70
N GLN A 98 7.83 3.07 12.11
CA GLN A 98 7.75 2.64 13.51
C GLN A 98 6.66 3.33 14.37
N SER A 99 5.68 4.00 13.77
CA SER A 99 4.57 4.62 14.52
C SER A 99 3.55 3.59 14.99
N ILE A 100 3.45 3.38 16.31
CA ILE A 100 2.39 2.55 16.91
C ILE A 100 1.00 3.15 16.67
N ALA A 101 0.88 4.48 16.65
CA ALA A 101 -0.39 5.16 16.40
C ALA A 101 -0.94 4.87 15.00
N ASP A 102 -0.05 4.59 14.04
CA ASP A 102 -0.44 4.37 12.65
C ASP A 102 -0.93 2.93 12.42
N SER A 103 -0.71 2.01 13.37
CA SER A 103 -1.13 0.60 13.27
C SER A 103 -2.63 0.39 13.08
N ASN A 104 -3.46 1.34 13.50
CA ASN A 104 -4.92 1.33 13.33
C ASN A 104 -5.43 2.54 12.54
N SER A 105 -4.53 3.30 11.90
CA SER A 105 -4.91 4.45 11.08
C SER A 105 -5.24 4.01 9.66
N VAL A 106 -6.07 4.79 8.96
CA VAL A 106 -6.45 4.54 7.57
C VAL A 106 -6.29 5.82 6.75
N ILE A 107 -5.87 5.65 5.49
CA ILE A 107 -5.88 6.71 4.48
C ILE A 107 -6.98 6.33 3.48
N ILE A 108 -7.82 7.30 3.13
CA ILE A 108 -8.98 7.11 2.27
C ILE A 108 -8.77 7.96 1.01
N ASN A 109 -9.05 7.40 -0.16
CA ASN A 109 -9.02 8.14 -1.42
C ASN A 109 -10.26 9.03 -1.60
N GLU A 110 -10.15 10.05 -2.44
CA GLU A 110 -11.32 10.79 -2.97
C GLU A 110 -12.22 9.89 -3.84
#